data_AF-A0A353Y3V0-F1
#
_entry.id   AF-A0A353Y3V0-F1
#
_cell.length_a   1.000
_cell.length_b   1.000
_cell.length_c   1.000
_cell.angle_alpha   90.00
_cell.angle_beta   90.00
_cell.angle_gamma   90.00
#
_symmetry.space_group_name_H-M   'P 1'
#
loop_
_entity.id
_entity.type
_entity.pdbx_description
1 polymer ?
#
loop_
_entity_poly.entity_id
_entity_poly.type
_entity_poly.pdbx_seq_one_letter_code
_entity_poly.pdbx_strand_id
1 'polypeptide(L)'
;MMQSLNASRSRMAGFGLVEIMVAMLIGMFGVLIMMQVLTVSEEQKRTTTGGNDAMNEGVLALYAIQSDIRMAGYGITDPKILGCGLTLRAGVVLGALAPVAINSANITGADANTDTVLIFHGNSFGTPQGVTVIGAGNTVQTPTAFVANDWVIVAPTVRPAPCNLTLDRVANVAAGAVTLSSGAAMNVGDTLFNIGQSYRAVGYAVRNNNLTSCDYTNAGVNCTIAGSWNSIASNIVSLRAQYGRDTTAPTMDTFVDVYDQATPNPAVTPNTLCGWSRISAVRMALVARSAQMEKEEVTSVAPTWEGSAAGNPAGSTAAAFVLSANADWKNYRYRVFQTRVPIRNMSWMGAVTGC
;
A
#
# COMPACT_ATOMS: atom_id res chain seq x y z
N MET A 1 76.97 -24.48 62.27
CA MET A 1 76.64 -23.86 60.98
C MET A 1 75.19 -24.22 60.66
N MET A 2 74.23 -23.34 60.97
CA MET A 2 72.89 -23.30 60.34
C MET A 2 72.15 -22.05 60.82
N GLN A 3 71.78 -21.19 59.86
CA GLN A 3 71.04 -19.95 60.03
C GLN A 3 69.59 -20.24 60.45
N SER A 4 69.06 -19.48 61.40
CA SER A 4 67.63 -19.42 61.70
C SER A 4 67.14 -18.00 61.47
N LEU A 5 66.27 -17.87 60.48
CA LEU A 5 65.69 -16.63 59.96
C LEU A 5 64.90 -15.88 61.04
N ASN A 6 65.21 -14.59 61.24
CA ASN A 6 64.37 -13.67 62.01
C ASN A 6 63.09 -13.39 61.21
N ALA A 7 61.98 -14.00 61.60
CA ALA A 7 60.66 -13.65 61.09
C ALA A 7 60.27 -12.27 61.64
N SER A 8 60.22 -11.25 60.78
CA SER A 8 59.66 -9.96 61.15
C SER A 8 58.15 -10.14 61.39
N ARG A 9 57.71 -9.95 62.65
CA ARG A 9 56.29 -9.81 62.95
C ARG A 9 55.84 -8.46 62.39
N SER A 10 55.19 -8.46 61.23
CA SER A 10 54.47 -7.27 60.77
C SER A 10 53.33 -7.01 61.77
N ARG A 11 53.31 -5.81 62.36
CA ARG A 11 52.14 -5.36 63.12
C ARG A 11 51.03 -5.14 62.08
N MET A 12 49.96 -5.93 62.15
CA MET A 12 48.73 -5.63 61.43
C MET A 12 48.13 -4.36 62.03
N ALA A 13 48.30 -3.23 61.35
CA ALA A 13 47.50 -2.04 61.60
C ALA A 13 46.07 -2.35 61.11
N GLY A 14 45.11 -2.41 62.02
CA GLY A 14 43.69 -2.50 61.65
C GLY A 14 43.24 -1.20 60.98
N PHE A 15 42.28 -1.30 60.07
CA PHE A 15 41.67 -0.14 59.40
C PHE A 15 40.87 0.70 60.41
N GLY A 16 41.06 2.00 60.38
CA GLY A 16 40.26 2.96 61.14
C GLY A 16 38.85 3.09 60.58
N LEU A 17 37.91 3.50 61.42
CA LEU A 17 36.51 3.72 61.04
C LEU A 17 36.38 4.70 59.86
N VAL A 18 37.25 5.71 59.80
CA VAL A 18 37.34 6.66 58.69
C VAL A 18 37.74 5.99 57.37
N GLU A 19 38.68 5.04 57.38
CA GLU A 19 39.11 4.34 56.17
C GLU A 19 38.01 3.44 55.61
N ILE A 20 37.22 2.79 56.48
CA ILE A 20 36.06 1.99 56.06
C ILE A 20 34.95 2.89 55.48
N MET A 21 34.70 4.06 56.08
CA MET A 21 33.73 5.03 55.54
C MET A 21 34.15 5.56 54.17
N VAL A 22 35.44 5.88 53.99
CA VAL A 22 35.98 6.34 52.70
C VAL A 22 35.93 5.22 51.66
N ALA A 23 36.30 3.99 52.02
CA ALA A 23 36.25 2.84 51.11
C ALA A 23 34.82 2.54 50.64
N MET A 24 33.83 2.58 51.55
CA MET A 24 32.42 2.40 51.21
C MET A 24 31.91 3.52 50.30
N LEU A 25 32.30 4.77 50.57
CA LEU A 25 31.91 5.92 49.75
C LEU A 25 32.47 5.81 48.33
N ILE A 26 33.75 5.44 48.17
CA ILE A 26 34.36 5.24 46.85
C ILE A 26 33.70 4.05 46.14
N GLY A 27 33.40 2.97 46.85
CA GLY A 27 32.68 1.81 46.31
C GLY A 27 31.29 2.17 45.78
N MET A 28 30.50 2.92 46.57
CA MET A 28 29.19 3.41 46.15
C MET A 28 29.29 4.35 44.95
N PHE A 29 30.28 5.24 44.92
CA PHE A 29 30.52 6.13 43.79
C PHE A 29 30.86 5.36 42.51
N GLY A 30 31.69 4.31 42.62
CA GLY A 30 32.02 3.43 41.50
C GLY A 30 30.79 2.70 40.93
N VAL A 31 29.91 2.16 41.80
CA VAL A 31 28.67 1.51 41.36
C VAL A 31 27.72 2.50 40.69
N LEU A 32 27.59 3.73 41.21
CA LEU A 32 26.76 4.77 40.61
C LEU A 32 27.24 5.15 39.20
N ILE A 33 28.55 5.35 39.02
CA ILE A 33 29.13 5.64 37.71
C ILE A 33 28.86 4.49 36.74
N MET A 34 29.10 3.25 37.15
CA MET A 34 28.87 2.08 36.31
C MET A 34 27.39 1.94 35.93
N MET A 35 26.48 2.15 36.88
CA MET A 35 25.04 2.13 36.61
C MET A 35 24.65 3.24 35.63
N GLN A 36 25.20 4.45 35.77
CA GLN A 36 24.95 5.54 34.82
C GLN A 36 25.41 5.19 33.40
N VAL A 37 26.62 4.66 33.23
CA VAL A 37 27.12 4.22 31.92
C VAL A 37 26.25 3.12 31.31
N LEU A 38 25.82 2.14 32.12
CA LEU A 38 24.90 1.09 31.70
C LEU A 38 23.54 1.65 31.24
N THR A 39 22.98 2.61 31.98
CA THR A 39 21.69 3.22 31.59
C THR A 39 21.79 3.96 30.26
N VAL A 40 22.87 4.72 30.04
CA VAL A 40 23.10 5.43 28.77
C VAL A 40 23.33 4.44 27.62
N SER A 41 24.06 3.36 27.88
CA SER A 41 24.31 2.32 26.87
C SER A 41 23.04 1.57 26.47
N GLU A 42 22.20 1.19 27.43
CA GLU A 42 20.91 0.54 27.15
C GLU A 42 19.91 1.49 26.48
N GLU A 43 19.93 2.78 26.81
CA GLU A 43 19.15 3.81 26.10
C GLU A 43 19.59 3.92 24.64
N GLN A 44 20.89 4.08 24.38
CA GLN A 44 21.43 4.10 23.01
C GLN A 44 21.11 2.80 22.25
N LYS A 45 21.20 1.65 22.90
CA LYS A 45 20.86 0.34 22.30
C LYS A 45 19.38 0.24 21.94
N ARG A 46 18.47 0.71 22.79
CA ARG A 46 17.03 0.75 22.46
C ARG A 46 16.73 1.70 21.31
N THR A 47 17.35 2.89 21.28
CA THR A 47 17.16 3.86 20.19
C THR A 47 17.70 3.32 18.86
N THR A 48 18.88 2.70 18.86
CA THR A 48 19.47 2.11 17.65
C THR A 48 18.67 0.93 17.13
N THR A 49 18.21 0.04 18.02
CA THR A 49 17.34 -1.09 17.65
C THR A 49 16.00 -0.61 17.10
N GLY A 50 15.33 0.33 17.78
CA GLY A 50 14.05 0.88 17.31
C GLY A 50 14.15 1.62 15.97
N GLY A 51 15.31 2.22 15.68
CA GLY A 51 15.60 2.80 14.36
C GLY A 51 15.72 1.73 13.26
N ASN A 52 16.42 0.63 13.55
CA ASN A 52 16.55 -0.50 12.61
C ASN A 52 15.20 -1.18 12.34
N ASP A 53 14.36 -1.36 13.37
CA ASP A 53 13.02 -1.94 13.21
C ASP A 53 12.15 -1.06 12.30
N ALA A 54 12.11 0.25 12.55
CA ALA A 54 11.38 1.20 11.69
C ALA A 54 11.89 1.18 10.24
N MET A 55 13.18 0.87 10.03
CA MET A 55 13.74 0.72 8.69
C MET A 55 13.27 -0.55 8.00
N ASN A 56 13.35 -1.68 8.67
CA ASN A 56 12.95 -2.98 8.10
C ASN A 56 11.45 -3.02 7.80
N GLU A 57 10.62 -2.57 8.74
CA GLU A 57 9.17 -2.53 8.59
C GLU A 57 8.74 -1.56 7.49
N GLY A 58 9.36 -0.38 7.42
CA GLY A 58 9.06 0.61 6.38
C GLY A 58 9.41 0.14 4.97
N VAL A 59 10.53 -0.57 4.79
CA VAL A 59 10.91 -1.17 3.50
C VAL A 59 9.97 -2.30 3.12
N LEU A 60 9.62 -3.19 4.06
CA LEU A 60 8.67 -4.28 3.83
C LEU A 60 7.30 -3.75 3.43
N ALA A 61 6.80 -2.75 4.15
CA ALA A 61 5.54 -2.07 3.88
C ALA A 61 5.49 -1.50 2.46
N LEU A 62 6.54 -0.75 2.09
CA LEU A 62 6.63 -0.11 0.79
C LEU A 62 6.75 -1.16 -0.34
N TYR A 63 7.55 -2.21 -0.13
CA TYR A 63 7.74 -3.27 -1.12
C TYR A 63 6.45 -4.05 -1.40
N ALA A 64 5.67 -4.39 -0.36
CA ALA A 64 4.42 -5.11 -0.51
C ALA A 64 3.45 -4.37 -1.45
N ILE A 65 3.22 -3.09 -1.19
CA ILE A 65 2.34 -2.25 -2.03
C ILE A 65 2.93 -2.07 -3.44
N GLN A 66 4.23 -1.77 -3.56
CA GLN A 66 4.87 -1.56 -4.86
C GLN A 66 4.80 -2.79 -5.76
N SER A 67 5.03 -3.98 -5.22
CA SER A 67 5.02 -5.23 -5.99
C SER A 67 3.68 -5.47 -6.68
N ASP A 68 2.58 -5.09 -6.01
CA ASP A 68 1.22 -5.20 -6.52
C ASP A 68 0.89 -4.10 -7.54
N ILE A 69 1.30 -2.86 -7.27
CA ILE A 69 1.10 -1.74 -8.21
C ILE A 69 1.80 -2.01 -9.54
N ARG A 70 2.95 -2.69 -9.53
CA ARG A 70 3.69 -3.02 -10.76
C ARG A 70 2.94 -3.96 -11.70
N MET A 71 1.95 -4.70 -11.20
CA MET A 71 1.05 -5.57 -11.96
C MET A 71 -0.34 -4.95 -12.15
N ALA A 72 -0.66 -3.88 -11.44
CA ALA A 72 -1.94 -3.20 -11.48
C ALA A 72 -2.42 -2.93 -12.91
N GLY A 73 -3.72 -3.14 -13.13
CA GLY A 73 -4.36 -2.84 -14.40
C GLY A 73 -4.25 -3.94 -15.45
N TYR A 74 -3.48 -5.01 -15.21
CA TYR A 74 -3.38 -6.10 -16.18
C TYR A 74 -4.76 -6.71 -16.48
N GLY A 75 -5.16 -6.75 -17.75
CA GLY A 75 -6.44 -7.28 -18.20
C GLY A 75 -7.66 -6.35 -18.05
N ILE A 76 -7.48 -5.11 -17.56
CA ILE A 76 -8.59 -4.15 -17.38
C ILE A 76 -8.33 -2.78 -18.03
N THR A 77 -7.45 -2.74 -19.03
CA THR A 77 -6.96 -1.50 -19.65
C THR A 77 -7.85 -1.07 -20.81
N ASP A 78 -9.14 -0.81 -20.55
CA ASP A 78 -10.08 -0.33 -21.56
C ASP A 78 -11.10 0.68 -20.98
N PRO A 79 -11.32 1.85 -21.61
CA PRO A 79 -12.24 2.86 -21.11
C PRO A 79 -13.69 2.41 -20.94
N LYS A 80 -14.13 1.33 -21.62
CA LYS A 80 -15.46 0.75 -21.45
C LYS A 80 -15.69 0.22 -20.04
N ILE A 81 -14.64 -0.30 -19.39
CA ILE A 81 -14.73 -0.94 -18.07
C ILE A 81 -14.05 -0.15 -16.96
N LEU A 82 -13.06 0.70 -17.30
CA LEU A 82 -12.39 1.54 -16.32
C LEU A 82 -13.38 2.47 -15.59
N GLY A 83 -13.27 2.53 -14.27
CA GLY A 83 -14.12 3.34 -13.40
C GLY A 83 -15.53 2.82 -13.18
N CYS A 84 -15.91 1.67 -13.76
CA CYS A 84 -17.22 1.06 -13.53
C CYS A 84 -17.27 0.37 -12.17
N GLY A 85 -18.42 0.37 -11.51
CA GLY A 85 -18.63 -0.49 -10.34
C GLY A 85 -18.51 -1.96 -10.75
N LEU A 86 -17.75 -2.77 -10.01
CA LEU A 86 -17.56 -4.19 -10.32
C LEU A 86 -18.03 -5.05 -9.17
N THR A 87 -19.10 -5.82 -9.40
CA THR A 87 -19.53 -6.87 -8.48
C THR A 87 -18.62 -8.07 -8.61
N LEU A 88 -17.76 -8.31 -7.61
CA LEU A 88 -16.87 -9.49 -7.60
C LEU A 88 -17.64 -10.76 -7.24
N ARG A 89 -18.55 -10.63 -6.27
CA ARG A 89 -19.48 -11.67 -5.80
C ARG A 89 -20.62 -11.00 -5.03
N ALA A 90 -21.64 -11.79 -4.66
CA ALA A 90 -22.72 -11.32 -3.81
C ALA A 90 -22.17 -10.63 -2.53
N GLY A 91 -22.59 -9.37 -2.31
CA GLY A 91 -22.17 -8.57 -1.15
C GLY A 91 -20.81 -7.88 -1.25
N VAL A 92 -20.05 -8.08 -2.34
CA VAL A 92 -18.74 -7.43 -2.55
C VAL A 92 -18.71 -6.72 -3.90
N VAL A 93 -18.82 -5.39 -3.86
CA VAL A 93 -18.86 -4.52 -5.05
C VAL A 93 -17.77 -3.47 -4.94
N LEU A 94 -16.82 -3.50 -5.87
CA LEU A 94 -15.84 -2.42 -6.00
C LEU A 94 -16.53 -1.19 -6.60
N GLY A 95 -16.29 0.00 -6.03
CA GLY A 95 -16.98 1.23 -6.46
C GLY A 95 -16.45 1.79 -7.78
N ALA A 96 -15.23 1.42 -8.14
CA ALA A 96 -14.60 1.73 -9.42
C ALA A 96 -13.56 0.63 -9.73
N LEU A 97 -13.67 0.02 -10.89
CA LEU A 97 -12.68 -0.89 -11.44
C LEU A 97 -11.53 -0.06 -12.02
N ALA A 98 -10.40 -0.06 -11.33
CA ALA A 98 -9.21 0.67 -11.73
C ALA A 98 -7.97 -0.12 -11.34
N PRO A 99 -6.82 0.10 -12.02
CA PRO A 99 -5.56 -0.51 -11.61
C PRO A 99 -5.24 -0.25 -10.13
N VAL A 100 -5.40 1.02 -9.72
CA VAL A 100 -5.21 1.48 -8.36
C VAL A 100 -6.32 2.47 -8.04
N ALA A 101 -7.01 2.27 -6.92
CA ALA A 101 -8.00 3.20 -6.38
C ALA A 101 -7.56 3.67 -4.97
N ILE A 102 -7.15 4.92 -4.89
CA ILE A 102 -6.84 5.65 -3.66
C ILE A 102 -8.15 6.04 -2.96
N ASN A 103 -8.20 5.85 -1.64
CA ASN A 103 -9.32 6.23 -0.78
C ASN A 103 -10.66 5.65 -1.26
N SER A 104 -10.64 4.37 -1.66
CA SER A 104 -11.84 3.65 -2.08
C SER A 104 -12.84 3.53 -0.93
N ALA A 105 -14.12 3.79 -1.21
CA ALA A 105 -15.21 3.59 -0.24
C ALA A 105 -15.35 2.14 0.26
N ASN A 106 -14.70 1.18 -0.41
CA ASN A 106 -14.67 -0.23 -0.01
C ASN A 106 -13.82 -0.52 1.21
N ILE A 107 -12.91 0.39 1.54
CA ILE A 107 -11.99 0.24 2.67
C ILE A 107 -12.45 1.20 3.77
N THR A 108 -12.94 0.64 4.87
CA THR A 108 -13.42 1.39 6.05
C THR A 108 -12.61 1.06 7.29
N GLY A 109 -12.53 1.96 8.27
CA GLY A 109 -11.80 1.72 9.52
C GLY A 109 -10.28 1.78 9.38
N ALA A 110 -9.78 2.52 8.38
CA ALA A 110 -8.40 2.98 8.37
C ALA A 110 -8.19 4.08 9.42
N ASP A 111 -6.97 4.23 9.92
CA ASP A 111 -6.62 5.28 10.88
C ASP A 111 -6.89 6.67 10.30
N ALA A 112 -7.23 7.64 11.14
CA ALA A 112 -7.45 9.00 10.68
C ALA A 112 -6.18 9.56 10.01
N ASN A 113 -6.35 10.39 8.98
CA ASN A 113 -5.24 10.98 8.25
C ASN A 113 -4.27 9.98 7.59
N THR A 114 -4.75 8.78 7.27
CA THR A 114 -4.06 7.87 6.36
C THR A 114 -4.89 7.66 5.11
N ASP A 115 -4.21 7.50 3.98
CA ASP A 115 -4.84 7.07 2.74
C ASP A 115 -4.92 5.54 2.71
N THR A 116 -5.85 5.05 1.88
CA THR A 116 -5.99 3.64 1.55
C THR A 116 -5.78 3.41 0.07
N VAL A 117 -5.31 2.22 -0.30
CA VAL A 117 -5.02 1.88 -1.70
C VAL A 117 -5.62 0.51 -2.01
N LEU A 118 -6.53 0.46 -2.98
CA LEU A 118 -7.09 -0.77 -3.53
C LEU A 118 -6.45 -1.04 -4.89
N ILE A 119 -5.93 -2.24 -5.11
CA ILE A 119 -5.22 -2.61 -6.33
C ILE A 119 -5.95 -3.76 -7.00
N PHE A 120 -6.16 -3.66 -8.32
CA PHE A 120 -6.77 -4.71 -9.13
C PHE A 120 -5.86 -5.10 -10.30
N HIS A 121 -5.67 -6.40 -10.51
CA HIS A 121 -5.07 -6.95 -11.72
C HIS A 121 -5.52 -8.39 -11.98
N GLY A 122 -5.62 -8.78 -13.25
CA GLY A 122 -5.80 -10.16 -13.67
C GLY A 122 -4.48 -10.92 -13.84
N ASN A 123 -4.57 -12.10 -14.46
CA ASN A 123 -3.44 -12.89 -14.96
C ASN A 123 -3.71 -13.56 -16.33
N SER A 124 -4.71 -13.06 -17.06
CA SER A 124 -5.12 -13.56 -18.38
C SER A 124 -4.00 -13.61 -19.40
N PHE A 125 -3.99 -14.64 -20.26
CA PHE A 125 -3.13 -14.70 -21.45
C PHE A 125 -3.78 -14.07 -22.70
N GLY A 126 -4.99 -13.52 -22.57
CA GLY A 126 -5.75 -12.87 -23.64
C GLY A 126 -5.37 -11.40 -23.89
N THR A 127 -6.07 -10.76 -24.82
CA THR A 127 -5.90 -9.33 -25.11
C THR A 127 -6.37 -8.46 -23.94
N PRO A 128 -5.59 -7.47 -23.50
CA PRO A 128 -5.97 -6.64 -22.36
C PRO A 128 -7.13 -5.66 -22.68
N GLN A 129 -7.43 -5.43 -23.96
CA GLN A 129 -8.60 -4.67 -24.44
C GLN A 129 -9.86 -5.55 -24.60
N GLY A 130 -9.80 -6.83 -24.24
CA GLY A 130 -10.91 -7.77 -24.39
C GLY A 130 -11.13 -8.27 -25.83
N VAL A 131 -12.14 -9.11 -25.99
CA VAL A 131 -12.49 -9.81 -27.23
C VAL A 131 -13.92 -9.50 -27.60
N THR A 132 -14.17 -9.14 -28.86
CA THR A 132 -15.50 -8.82 -29.36
C THR A 132 -16.36 -10.06 -29.57
N VAL A 133 -17.64 -9.95 -29.23
CA VAL A 133 -18.68 -10.93 -29.56
C VAL A 133 -19.17 -10.66 -30.99
N ILE A 134 -19.09 -11.67 -31.85
CA ILE A 134 -19.30 -11.56 -33.30
C ILE A 134 -20.56 -12.27 -33.81
N GLY A 135 -21.20 -13.09 -32.98
CA GLY A 135 -22.36 -13.87 -33.39
C GLY A 135 -23.24 -14.33 -32.24
N ALA A 136 -24.39 -14.90 -32.59
CA ALA A 136 -25.31 -15.51 -31.65
C ALA A 136 -24.64 -16.63 -30.82
N GLY A 137 -25.24 -16.94 -29.67
CA GLY A 137 -24.73 -17.98 -28.78
C GLY A 137 -23.36 -17.66 -28.20
N ASN A 138 -23.04 -16.38 -28.00
CA ASN A 138 -21.76 -15.92 -27.43
C ASN A 138 -20.54 -16.31 -28.27
N THR A 139 -20.67 -16.31 -29.61
CA THR A 139 -19.54 -16.56 -30.51
C THR A 139 -18.59 -15.35 -30.48
N VAL A 140 -17.30 -15.57 -30.19
CA VAL A 140 -16.30 -14.52 -30.02
C VAL A 140 -15.22 -14.57 -31.11
N GLN A 141 -14.57 -13.43 -31.37
CA GLN A 141 -13.54 -13.33 -32.43
C GLN A 141 -12.32 -14.22 -32.18
N THR A 142 -11.87 -14.31 -30.91
CA THR A 142 -10.69 -15.11 -30.52
C THR A 142 -11.04 -16.07 -29.38
N PRO A 143 -11.70 -17.21 -29.66
CA PRO A 143 -12.15 -18.15 -28.63
C PRO A 143 -10.99 -18.79 -27.86
N THR A 144 -9.83 -18.94 -28.50
CA THR A 144 -8.60 -19.47 -27.91
C THR A 144 -8.02 -18.60 -26.80
N ALA A 145 -8.50 -17.36 -26.65
CA ALA A 145 -8.14 -16.48 -25.55
C ALA A 145 -8.84 -16.88 -24.24
N PHE A 146 -9.75 -17.86 -24.24
CA PHE A 146 -10.54 -18.26 -23.08
C PHE A 146 -10.37 -19.75 -22.79
N VAL A 147 -10.31 -20.08 -21.50
CA VAL A 147 -10.32 -21.45 -20.98
C VAL A 147 -11.42 -21.57 -19.93
N ALA A 148 -11.97 -22.77 -19.73
CA ALA A 148 -12.91 -23.03 -18.64
C ALA A 148 -12.32 -22.58 -17.29
N ASN A 149 -13.16 -21.98 -16.46
CA ASN A 149 -12.87 -21.33 -15.18
C ASN A 149 -12.16 -19.97 -15.24
N ASP A 150 -11.85 -19.44 -16.42
CA ASP A 150 -11.38 -18.06 -16.53
C ASP A 150 -12.42 -17.07 -16.01
N TRP A 151 -11.95 -16.07 -15.25
CA TRP A 151 -12.77 -14.94 -14.84
C TRP A 151 -12.92 -13.97 -15.99
N VAL A 152 -14.15 -13.52 -16.21
CA VAL A 152 -14.47 -12.62 -17.31
C VAL A 152 -15.40 -11.50 -16.89
N ILE A 153 -15.31 -10.39 -17.60
CA ILE A 153 -16.23 -9.26 -17.46
C ILE A 153 -16.86 -9.02 -18.83
N VAL A 154 -18.19 -8.99 -18.87
CA VAL A 154 -18.93 -8.61 -20.08
C VAL A 154 -19.18 -7.11 -20.04
N ALA A 155 -18.71 -6.38 -21.05
CA ALA A 155 -19.05 -4.98 -21.24
C ALA A 155 -19.94 -4.84 -22.49
N PRO A 156 -21.13 -4.22 -22.36
CA PRO A 156 -21.97 -3.95 -23.52
C PRO A 156 -21.30 -3.03 -24.55
N THR A 157 -21.76 -3.07 -25.81
CA THR A 157 -21.22 -2.18 -26.87
C THR A 157 -21.26 -0.71 -26.47
N VAL A 158 -22.34 -0.29 -25.81
CA VAL A 158 -22.52 1.05 -25.24
C VAL A 158 -22.28 0.96 -23.74
N ARG A 159 -21.34 1.77 -23.22
CA ARG A 159 -21.02 1.78 -21.79
C ARG A 159 -22.28 2.12 -20.96
N PRO A 160 -22.67 1.30 -19.98
CA PRO A 160 -23.85 1.56 -19.16
C PRO A 160 -23.72 2.85 -18.32
N ALA A 161 -24.85 3.50 -18.04
CA ALA A 161 -24.94 4.66 -17.16
C ALA A 161 -26.12 4.46 -16.16
N PRO A 162 -25.87 4.22 -14.86
CA PRO A 162 -24.57 4.09 -14.20
C PRO A 162 -23.77 2.87 -14.70
N CYS A 163 -22.44 2.97 -14.75
CA CYS A 163 -21.61 1.87 -15.21
C CYS A 163 -21.40 0.84 -14.10
N ASN A 164 -22.18 -0.24 -14.13
CA ASN A 164 -22.06 -1.38 -13.22
C ASN A 164 -21.85 -2.66 -14.02
N LEU A 165 -20.82 -3.40 -13.64
CA LEU A 165 -20.39 -4.65 -14.26
C LEU A 165 -20.37 -5.74 -13.20
N THR A 166 -20.44 -6.99 -13.66
CA THR A 166 -20.38 -8.17 -12.79
C THR A 166 -19.29 -9.10 -13.31
N LEU A 167 -18.54 -9.66 -12.38
CA LEU A 167 -17.56 -10.69 -12.66
C LEU A 167 -18.28 -12.04 -12.85
N ASP A 168 -17.93 -12.75 -13.90
CA ASP A 168 -18.48 -14.05 -14.23
C ASP A 168 -17.34 -15.03 -14.56
N ARG A 169 -17.66 -16.31 -14.78
CA ARG A 169 -16.71 -17.34 -15.16
C ARG A 169 -17.08 -18.01 -16.46
N VAL A 170 -16.07 -18.37 -17.24
CA VAL A 170 -16.23 -19.25 -18.39
C VAL A 170 -16.57 -20.65 -17.90
N ALA A 171 -17.75 -21.15 -18.26
CA ALA A 171 -18.14 -22.53 -18.00
C ALA A 171 -17.51 -23.49 -19.02
N ASN A 172 -17.56 -23.12 -20.30
CA ASN A 172 -17.02 -23.91 -21.39
C ASN A 172 -16.73 -23.04 -22.62
N VAL A 173 -15.80 -23.50 -23.47
CA VAL A 173 -15.53 -22.92 -24.79
C VAL A 173 -15.68 -24.03 -25.83
N ALA A 174 -16.65 -23.90 -26.74
CA ALA A 174 -16.93 -24.92 -27.74
C ALA A 174 -17.38 -24.29 -29.05
N ALA A 175 -16.86 -24.80 -30.18
CA ALA A 175 -17.19 -24.32 -31.53
C ALA A 175 -17.09 -22.79 -31.71
N GLY A 176 -16.16 -22.15 -30.98
CA GLY A 176 -15.94 -20.70 -31.01
C GLY A 176 -16.88 -19.87 -30.12
N ALA A 177 -17.82 -20.51 -29.43
CA ALA A 177 -18.71 -19.88 -28.45
C ALA A 177 -18.16 -20.02 -27.03
N VAL A 178 -18.30 -18.94 -26.24
CA VAL A 178 -17.95 -18.91 -24.82
C VAL A 178 -19.23 -18.97 -23.99
N THR A 179 -19.43 -20.07 -23.26
CA THR A 179 -20.56 -20.20 -22.34
C THR A 179 -20.16 -19.68 -20.97
N LEU A 180 -20.97 -18.78 -20.40
CA LEU A 180 -20.75 -18.22 -19.08
C LEU A 180 -21.46 -19.04 -18.01
N SER A 181 -20.89 -19.09 -16.80
CA SER A 181 -21.43 -19.88 -15.68
C SER A 181 -22.75 -19.33 -15.18
N SER A 182 -22.97 -18.02 -15.28
CA SER A 182 -24.27 -17.40 -15.01
C SER A 182 -25.36 -17.76 -16.04
N GLY A 183 -24.98 -18.28 -17.20
CA GLY A 183 -25.88 -18.43 -18.36
C GLY A 183 -26.19 -17.12 -19.09
N ALA A 184 -25.48 -16.02 -18.79
CA ALA A 184 -25.70 -14.74 -19.43
C ALA A 184 -25.49 -14.81 -20.96
N ALA A 185 -26.46 -14.26 -21.69
CA ALA A 185 -26.37 -14.05 -23.13
C ALA A 185 -25.73 -12.70 -23.43
N MET A 186 -24.80 -12.69 -24.37
CA MET A 186 -24.12 -11.48 -24.87
C MET A 186 -24.65 -11.10 -26.25
N ASN A 187 -24.64 -9.81 -26.56
CA ASN A 187 -25.04 -9.28 -27.86
C ASN A 187 -23.83 -9.18 -28.79
N VAL A 188 -24.08 -9.24 -30.10
CA VAL A 188 -23.06 -8.92 -31.11
C VAL A 188 -22.57 -7.49 -30.91
N GLY A 189 -21.26 -7.30 -30.80
CA GLY A 189 -20.62 -6.02 -30.49
C GLY A 189 -20.25 -5.83 -29.02
N ASP A 190 -20.76 -6.66 -28.10
CA ASP A 190 -20.30 -6.69 -26.72
C ASP A 190 -18.82 -7.10 -26.67
N THR A 191 -18.13 -6.69 -25.61
CA THR A 191 -16.72 -6.99 -25.40
C THR A 191 -16.56 -7.84 -24.16
N LEU A 192 -15.97 -9.02 -24.32
CA LEU A 192 -15.67 -9.96 -23.26
C LEU A 192 -14.20 -9.80 -22.83
N PHE A 193 -13.99 -9.31 -21.62
CA PHE A 193 -12.67 -9.13 -21.04
C PHE A 193 -12.26 -10.40 -20.29
N ASN A 194 -11.17 -11.04 -20.71
CA ASN A 194 -10.59 -12.14 -19.93
C ASN A 194 -9.65 -11.59 -18.86
N ILE A 195 -9.96 -11.89 -17.60
CA ILE A 195 -9.18 -11.52 -16.42
C ILE A 195 -8.25 -12.68 -15.99
N GLY A 196 -8.47 -13.88 -16.51
CA GLY A 196 -7.65 -15.08 -16.34
C GLY A 196 -8.17 -16.02 -15.26
N GLN A 197 -7.49 -17.14 -15.04
CA GLN A 197 -7.90 -18.15 -14.04
C GLN A 197 -7.82 -17.62 -12.59
N SER A 198 -6.99 -16.61 -12.35
CA SER A 198 -6.93 -15.91 -11.07
C SER A 198 -6.78 -14.41 -11.28
N TYR A 199 -7.56 -13.63 -10.56
CA TYR A 199 -7.37 -12.20 -10.45
C TYR A 199 -6.96 -11.87 -9.02
N ARG A 200 -6.49 -10.64 -8.82
CA ARG A 200 -6.16 -10.11 -7.51
C ARG A 200 -6.79 -8.74 -7.33
N ALA A 201 -7.45 -8.58 -6.20
CA ALA A 201 -8.11 -7.37 -5.74
C ALA A 201 -7.74 -7.25 -4.25
N VAL A 202 -6.79 -6.39 -3.92
CA VAL A 202 -6.22 -6.28 -2.57
C VAL A 202 -6.30 -4.84 -2.08
N GLY A 203 -6.81 -4.67 -0.87
CA GLY A 203 -6.84 -3.37 -0.19
C GLY A 203 -5.71 -3.27 0.81
N TYR A 204 -5.08 -2.09 0.87
CA TYR A 204 -4.06 -1.71 1.83
C TYR A 204 -4.55 -0.53 2.67
N ALA A 205 -4.38 -0.61 3.98
CA ALA A 205 -4.75 0.44 4.92
C ALA A 205 -3.86 0.42 6.15
N VAL A 206 -3.55 1.60 6.68
CA VAL A 206 -2.98 1.71 8.03
C VAL A 206 -4.11 1.57 9.04
N ARG A 207 -3.97 0.62 9.97
CA ARG A 207 -4.93 0.32 11.03
C ARG A 207 -4.17 0.08 12.34
N ASN A 208 -4.53 0.82 13.38
CA ASN A 208 -3.86 0.76 14.68
C ASN A 208 -2.33 0.92 14.58
N ASN A 209 -1.85 1.85 13.75
CA ASN A 209 -0.43 2.08 13.45
C ASN A 209 0.31 0.90 12.79
N ASN A 210 -0.40 -0.02 12.13
CA ASN A 210 0.18 -1.10 11.35
C ASN A 210 -0.32 -1.02 9.91
N LEU A 211 0.56 -1.27 8.93
CA LEU A 211 0.11 -1.47 7.57
C LEU A 211 -0.53 -2.86 7.50
N THR A 212 -1.78 -2.88 7.05
CA THR A 212 -2.58 -4.10 6.91
C THR A 212 -3.05 -4.28 5.48
N SER A 213 -3.30 -5.54 5.08
CA SER A 213 -3.94 -5.86 3.82
C SER A 213 -5.17 -6.74 4.00
N CYS A 214 -6.09 -6.62 3.05
CA CYS A 214 -7.20 -7.55 2.92
C CYS A 214 -7.42 -7.93 1.45
N ASP A 215 -7.60 -9.23 1.22
CA ASP A 215 -7.79 -9.79 -0.11
C ASP A 215 -9.28 -9.93 -0.43
N TYR A 216 -9.77 -9.11 -1.35
CA TYR A 216 -11.15 -9.12 -1.83
C TYR A 216 -11.44 -10.30 -2.77
N THR A 217 -10.44 -11.01 -3.28
CA THR A 217 -10.62 -12.16 -4.19
C THR A 217 -11.00 -13.43 -3.44
N ASN A 218 -10.53 -13.56 -2.20
CA ASN A 218 -10.84 -14.71 -1.38
C ASN A 218 -12.28 -14.62 -0.87
N ALA A 219 -13.13 -15.54 -1.34
CA ALA A 219 -14.55 -15.58 -0.96
C ALA A 219 -14.77 -15.81 0.54
N GLY A 220 -13.83 -16.47 1.22
CA GLY A 220 -13.86 -16.69 2.67
C GLY A 220 -13.43 -15.49 3.52
N VAL A 221 -12.95 -14.41 2.90
CA VAL A 221 -12.48 -13.21 3.59
C VAL A 221 -13.52 -12.10 3.46
N ASN A 222 -13.88 -11.47 4.58
CA ASN A 222 -14.78 -10.32 4.61
C ASN A 222 -14.03 -9.06 5.02
N CYS A 223 -13.58 -8.27 4.04
CA CYS A 223 -12.78 -7.06 4.26
C CYS A 223 -13.53 -5.91 4.95
N THR A 224 -14.84 -6.04 5.19
CA THR A 224 -15.59 -5.05 5.98
C THR A 224 -15.37 -5.22 7.50
N ILE A 225 -14.81 -6.35 7.92
CA ILE A 225 -14.55 -6.68 9.33
C ILE A 225 -13.06 -6.48 9.62
N ALA A 226 -12.73 -5.79 10.72
CA ALA A 226 -11.35 -5.50 11.11
C ALA A 226 -10.48 -6.77 11.28
N GLY A 227 -11.04 -7.87 11.80
CA GLY A 227 -10.31 -9.12 12.01
C GLY A 227 -9.89 -9.87 10.73
N SER A 228 -10.42 -9.50 9.56
CA SER A 228 -10.03 -10.08 8.28
C SER A 228 -8.74 -9.46 7.70
N TRP A 229 -8.23 -8.39 8.32
CA TRP A 229 -7.07 -7.66 7.85
C TRP A 229 -5.80 -8.24 8.46
N ASN A 230 -4.86 -8.62 7.59
CA ASN A 230 -3.58 -9.20 8.01
C ASN A 230 -2.54 -8.08 8.15
N SER A 231 -1.79 -8.11 9.25
CA SER A 231 -0.67 -7.18 9.46
C SER A 231 0.50 -7.55 8.55
N ILE A 232 1.00 -6.59 7.79
CA ILE A 232 2.17 -6.74 6.93
C ILE A 232 3.39 -6.15 7.59
N ALA A 233 3.23 -4.94 8.14
CA ALA A 233 4.31 -4.22 8.77
C ALA A 233 3.79 -3.44 9.97
N SER A 234 4.59 -3.44 11.04
CA SER A 234 4.25 -2.78 12.30
C SER A 234 4.80 -1.35 12.36
N ASN A 235 4.22 -0.51 13.22
CA ASN A 235 4.67 0.87 13.45
C ASN A 235 4.67 1.76 12.20
N ILE A 236 3.75 1.52 11.28
CA ILE A 236 3.46 2.39 10.15
C ILE A 236 2.32 3.32 10.56
N VAL A 237 2.61 4.62 10.71
CA VAL A 237 1.64 5.58 11.29
C VAL A 237 0.79 6.30 10.24
N SER A 238 1.25 6.38 9.01
CA SER A 238 0.52 7.03 7.93
C SER A 238 1.02 6.55 6.58
N LEU A 239 0.08 6.30 5.68
CA LEU A 239 0.27 6.12 4.25
C LEU A 239 -0.32 7.33 3.54
N ARG A 240 0.42 7.93 2.63
CA ARG A 240 -0.07 8.97 1.71
C ARG A 240 0.12 8.54 0.27
N ALA A 241 -0.89 8.74 -0.57
CA ALA A 241 -0.84 8.38 -1.98
C ALA A 241 -1.53 9.42 -2.85
N GLN A 242 -0.98 9.64 -4.04
CA GLN A 242 -1.55 10.52 -5.08
C GLN A 242 -1.45 9.86 -6.45
N TYR A 243 -2.49 10.04 -7.26
CA TYR A 243 -2.47 9.69 -8.67
C TYR A 243 -1.56 10.64 -9.43
N GLY A 244 -0.73 10.11 -10.31
CA GLY A 244 -0.05 10.88 -11.34
C GLY A 244 -0.92 10.94 -12.59
N ARG A 245 -1.45 12.13 -12.87
CA ARG A 245 -2.43 12.38 -13.93
C ARG A 245 -1.79 13.11 -15.10
N ASP A 246 -2.12 12.64 -16.30
CA ASP A 246 -1.92 13.33 -17.57
C ASP A 246 -3.06 14.34 -17.79
N THR A 247 -2.70 15.61 -17.92
CA THR A 247 -3.58 16.74 -18.19
C THR A 247 -3.38 17.34 -19.58
N THR A 248 -2.49 16.78 -20.39
CA THR A 248 -2.17 17.23 -21.74
C THR A 248 -3.43 17.21 -22.61
N ALA A 249 -3.61 18.32 -23.33
CA ALA A 249 -4.69 18.56 -24.27
C ALA A 249 -4.11 19.01 -25.62
N PRO A 250 -4.74 18.69 -26.76
CA PRO A 250 -6.06 18.05 -26.90
C PRO A 250 -6.06 16.53 -26.70
N THR A 251 -4.91 15.87 -26.83
CA THR A 251 -4.72 14.42 -26.68
C THR A 251 -3.75 14.12 -25.55
N MET A 252 -4.01 13.09 -24.77
CA MET A 252 -3.07 12.62 -23.74
C MET A 252 -1.72 12.21 -24.36
N ASP A 253 -0.61 12.42 -23.63
CA ASP A 253 0.75 12.00 -24.00
C ASP A 253 1.30 10.90 -23.08
N THR A 254 0.50 10.45 -22.12
CA THR A 254 0.75 9.46 -21.06
C THR A 254 1.78 9.88 -20.01
N PHE A 255 2.30 11.12 -20.06
CA PHE A 255 3.20 11.64 -19.04
C PHE A 255 2.43 12.21 -17.85
N VAL A 256 3.08 12.25 -16.69
CA VAL A 256 2.47 12.78 -15.47
C VAL A 256 2.72 14.28 -15.40
N ASP A 257 1.65 15.07 -15.45
CA ASP A 257 1.70 16.53 -15.35
C ASP A 257 1.40 17.02 -13.94
N VAL A 258 0.49 16.33 -13.23
CA VAL A 258 0.02 16.72 -11.89
C VAL A 258 -0.15 15.51 -10.99
N TYR A 259 -0.09 15.75 -9.68
CA TYR A 259 -0.45 14.77 -8.67
C TYR A 259 -1.63 15.22 -7.80
N ASP A 260 -2.63 14.36 -7.67
CA ASP A 260 -3.83 14.62 -6.88
C ASP A 260 -4.41 13.36 -6.22
N GLN A 261 -5.35 13.55 -5.30
CA GLN A 261 -6.12 12.46 -4.68
C GLN A 261 -7.56 12.39 -5.21
N ALA A 262 -7.89 13.18 -6.23
CA ALA A 262 -9.22 13.25 -6.78
C ALA A 262 -9.48 11.97 -7.57
N THR A 263 -10.39 11.14 -7.05
CA THR A 263 -10.86 9.96 -7.77
C THR A 263 -11.48 10.44 -9.08
N PRO A 264 -11.02 9.97 -10.25
CA PRO A 264 -11.63 10.33 -11.51
C PRO A 264 -13.11 9.97 -11.48
N ASN A 265 -13.97 10.98 -11.59
CA ASN A 265 -15.40 10.77 -11.67
C ASN A 265 -15.78 10.60 -13.14
N PRO A 266 -16.22 9.40 -13.57
CA PRO A 266 -16.67 9.19 -14.93
C PRO A 266 -17.99 9.91 -15.26
N ALA A 267 -18.59 10.67 -14.34
CA ALA A 267 -19.81 11.45 -14.54
C ALA A 267 -19.57 12.96 -14.74
N VAL A 268 -18.33 13.47 -14.69
CA VAL A 268 -18.02 14.91 -14.86
C VAL A 268 -17.43 15.19 -16.26
N THR A 269 -18.06 16.10 -17.01
CA THR A 269 -17.69 16.59 -18.35
C THR A 269 -16.46 17.51 -18.30
N PRO A 270 -15.60 17.56 -19.36
CA PRO A 270 -15.86 17.13 -20.73
C PRO A 270 -15.31 15.74 -21.11
N ASN A 271 -14.64 15.00 -20.21
CA ASN A 271 -13.87 13.79 -20.56
C ASN A 271 -14.19 12.57 -19.67
N THR A 272 -15.48 12.31 -19.45
CA THR A 272 -16.05 11.25 -18.59
C THR A 272 -15.52 9.82 -18.79
N LEU A 273 -14.94 9.49 -19.94
CA LEU A 273 -14.33 8.18 -20.22
C LEU A 273 -12.82 8.14 -19.96
N CYS A 274 -12.17 9.30 -19.93
CA CYS A 274 -10.71 9.42 -19.99
C CYS A 274 -10.06 9.61 -18.61
N GLY A 275 -10.85 9.92 -17.59
CA GLY A 275 -10.33 10.27 -16.28
C GLY A 275 -9.44 9.19 -15.66
N TRP A 276 -9.79 7.90 -15.88
CA TRP A 276 -9.01 6.76 -15.41
C TRP A 276 -7.88 6.36 -16.36
N SER A 277 -8.07 6.50 -17.67
CA SER A 277 -7.00 6.21 -18.65
C SER A 277 -5.85 7.20 -18.58
N ARG A 278 -6.10 8.42 -18.06
CA ARG A 278 -5.10 9.46 -17.83
C ARG A 278 -4.30 9.28 -16.54
N ILE A 279 -4.48 8.18 -15.81
CA ILE A 279 -3.65 7.87 -14.64
C ILE A 279 -2.50 6.97 -15.07
N SER A 280 -1.32 7.57 -15.20
CA SER A 280 -0.11 6.88 -15.67
C SER A 280 0.77 6.37 -14.53
N ALA A 281 0.63 6.93 -13.32
CA ALA A 281 1.45 6.56 -12.17
C ALA A 281 0.71 6.74 -10.84
N VAL A 282 1.30 6.19 -9.79
CA VAL A 282 0.96 6.51 -8.40
C VAL A 282 2.25 6.89 -7.69
N ARG A 283 2.25 8.04 -7.00
CA ARG A 283 3.29 8.34 -6.02
C ARG A 283 2.74 8.14 -4.63
N MET A 284 3.58 7.62 -3.74
CA MET A 284 3.17 7.36 -2.37
C MET A 284 4.33 7.46 -1.41
N ALA A 285 3.98 7.69 -0.16
CA ALA A 285 4.91 7.70 0.95
C ALA A 285 4.30 7.07 2.20
N LEU A 286 5.12 6.38 2.96
CA LEU A 286 4.81 5.75 4.23
C LEU A 286 5.71 6.36 5.30
N VAL A 287 5.17 6.53 6.50
CA VAL A 287 5.97 6.91 7.68
C VAL A 287 6.00 5.75 8.63
N ALA A 288 7.20 5.21 8.85
CA ALA A 288 7.48 4.32 9.96
C ALA A 288 7.92 5.13 11.18
N ARG A 289 7.55 4.67 12.37
CA ARG A 289 8.00 5.26 13.65
C ARG A 289 8.82 4.28 14.46
N SER A 290 9.62 4.80 15.39
CA SER A 290 10.21 3.98 16.45
C SER A 290 9.12 3.27 17.26
N ALA A 291 9.36 2.01 17.64
CA ALA A 291 8.44 1.27 18.52
C ALA A 291 8.40 1.85 19.95
N GLN A 292 9.47 2.54 20.35
CA GLN A 292 9.61 3.13 21.67
C GLN A 292 9.36 4.64 21.61
N MET A 293 8.65 5.12 22.64
CA MET A 293 8.46 6.53 22.92
C MET A 293 9.66 7.07 23.69
N GLU A 294 10.15 8.23 23.29
CA GLU A 294 11.21 8.98 23.96
C GLU A 294 10.61 9.86 25.07
N LYS A 295 11.37 10.12 26.13
CA LYS A 295 10.88 10.95 27.24
C LYS A 295 10.71 12.43 26.86
N GLU A 296 11.56 12.89 25.95
CA GLU A 296 11.59 14.27 25.46
C GLU A 296 11.05 14.34 24.03
N GLU A 297 10.62 15.54 23.61
CA GLU A 297 10.25 15.78 22.22
C GLU A 297 11.50 15.64 21.33
N VAL A 298 11.52 14.59 20.49
CA VAL A 298 12.61 14.35 19.52
C VAL A 298 12.25 14.76 18.10
N THR A 299 10.97 14.97 17.83
CA THR A 299 10.44 15.41 16.54
C THR A 299 9.59 16.66 16.74
N SER A 300 10.07 17.81 16.28
CA SER A 300 9.36 19.09 16.41
C SER A 300 8.38 19.39 15.27
N VAL A 301 8.64 18.83 14.08
CA VAL A 301 7.84 19.02 12.86
C VAL A 301 7.53 17.66 12.27
N ALA A 302 6.28 17.47 11.80
CA ALA A 302 5.89 16.24 11.13
C ALA A 302 6.79 15.98 9.91
N PRO A 303 7.21 14.73 9.66
CA PRO A 303 8.02 14.41 8.50
C PRO A 303 7.35 14.87 7.21
N THR A 304 8.16 15.27 6.23
CA THR A 304 7.68 15.67 4.91
C THR A 304 8.09 14.64 3.86
N TRP A 305 7.36 14.65 2.76
CA TRP A 305 7.62 13.88 1.55
C TRP A 305 7.31 14.76 0.35
N GLU A 306 7.59 14.27 -0.84
CA GLU A 306 7.47 15.05 -2.08
C GLU A 306 6.08 15.66 -2.30
N GLY A 307 5.01 14.95 -1.93
CA GLY A 307 3.62 15.41 -2.02
C GLY A 307 3.13 16.20 -0.81
N SER A 308 4.00 16.57 0.14
CA SER A 308 3.58 17.34 1.33
C SER A 308 3.13 18.76 1.02
N ALA A 309 3.61 19.33 -0.09
CA ALA A 309 3.21 20.66 -0.55
C ALA A 309 2.52 20.57 -1.91
N ALA A 310 1.60 21.51 -2.16
CA ALA A 310 0.99 21.70 -3.47
C ALA A 310 2.02 22.26 -4.48
N GLY A 311 1.73 22.14 -5.77
CA GLY A 311 2.56 22.71 -6.82
C GLY A 311 3.86 21.94 -7.13
N ASN A 312 3.98 20.69 -6.66
CA ASN A 312 5.06 19.79 -7.07
C ASN A 312 4.54 18.57 -7.85
N PRO A 313 4.55 18.63 -9.19
CA PRO A 313 4.73 19.80 -10.07
C PRO A 313 3.52 20.75 -10.06
N ALA A 314 3.58 21.88 -10.78
CA ALA A 314 2.53 22.91 -10.80
C ALA A 314 1.14 22.31 -11.08
N GLY A 315 0.11 22.77 -10.35
CA GLY A 315 -1.25 22.20 -10.42
C GLY A 315 -1.49 20.99 -9.52
N SER A 316 -0.44 20.40 -8.92
CA SER A 316 -0.60 19.32 -7.94
C SER A 316 -1.15 19.78 -6.61
N THR A 317 -1.89 18.91 -5.93
CA THR A 317 -2.45 19.15 -4.59
C THR A 317 -1.51 18.66 -3.48
N ALA A 318 -1.69 19.17 -2.26
CA ALA A 318 -0.93 18.73 -1.09
C ALA A 318 -1.58 17.50 -0.42
N ALA A 319 -0.76 16.54 -0.01
CA ALA A 319 -1.15 15.36 0.77
C ALA A 319 -0.14 15.12 1.90
N ALA A 320 -0.01 16.10 2.81
CA ALA A 320 0.95 16.05 3.91
C ALA A 320 0.61 14.97 4.96
N PHE A 321 1.64 14.44 5.63
CA PHE A 321 1.43 13.62 6.82
C PHE A 321 0.84 14.46 7.94
N VAL A 322 -0.21 13.95 8.59
CA VAL A 322 -0.84 14.59 9.74
C VAL A 322 -0.82 13.59 10.90
N LEU A 323 0.11 13.79 11.82
CA LEU A 323 0.38 12.87 12.94
C LEU A 323 -0.30 13.28 14.25
N SER A 324 -1.00 14.42 14.26
CA SER A 324 -1.63 15.02 15.45
C SER A 324 -2.78 14.21 16.04
N ALA A 325 -3.20 13.11 15.39
CA ALA A 325 -4.14 12.15 15.98
C ALA A 325 -3.57 11.45 17.22
N ASN A 326 -2.24 11.36 17.34
CA ASN A 326 -1.55 10.89 18.54
C ASN A 326 -0.99 12.10 19.30
N ALA A 327 -1.40 12.33 20.54
CA ALA A 327 -0.92 13.47 21.35
C ALA A 327 0.61 13.45 21.55
N ASP A 328 1.18 12.26 21.69
CA ASP A 328 2.61 12.05 21.95
C ASP A 328 3.44 11.90 20.68
N TRP A 329 2.91 12.31 19.51
CA TRP A 329 3.57 12.07 18.23
C TRP A 329 4.99 12.67 18.16
N LYS A 330 5.26 13.76 18.88
CA LYS A 330 6.59 14.40 18.92
C LYS A 330 7.65 13.61 19.67
N ASN A 331 7.25 12.64 20.48
CA ASN A 331 8.12 11.79 21.29
C ASN A 331 8.57 10.53 20.53
N TYR A 332 8.28 10.43 19.24
CA TYR A 332 8.74 9.32 18.41
C TYR A 332 9.72 9.81 17.35
N ARG A 333 10.64 8.94 16.96
CA ARG A 333 11.50 9.14 15.79
C ARG A 333 10.81 8.54 14.58
N TYR A 334 10.93 9.21 13.44
CA TYR A 334 10.25 8.78 12.22
C TYR A 334 11.21 8.58 11.06
N ARG A 335 10.80 7.72 10.14
CA ARG A 335 11.47 7.54 8.86
C ARG A 335 10.46 7.48 7.73
N VAL A 336 10.71 8.28 6.70
CA VAL A 336 9.85 8.39 5.52
C VAL A 336 10.39 7.47 4.43
N PHE A 337 9.49 6.70 3.84
CA PHE A 337 9.74 5.85 2.69
C PHE A 337 8.82 6.30 1.56
N GLN A 338 9.37 6.72 0.42
CA GLN A 338 8.58 7.25 -0.69
C GLN A 338 8.99 6.64 -2.01
N THR A 339 8.05 6.60 -2.96
CA THR A 339 8.26 6.06 -4.30
C THR A 339 7.30 6.68 -5.31
N ARG A 340 7.67 6.59 -6.59
CA ARG A 340 6.77 6.80 -7.72
C ARG A 340 6.74 5.53 -8.55
N VAL A 341 5.56 4.92 -8.67
CA VAL A 341 5.37 3.68 -9.41
C VAL A 341 4.57 3.99 -10.68
N PRO A 342 5.15 3.83 -11.88
CA PRO A 342 4.39 3.91 -13.10
C PRO A 342 3.45 2.69 -13.22
N ILE A 343 2.22 2.92 -13.62
CA ILE A 343 1.25 1.85 -13.91
C ILE A 343 1.50 1.41 -15.35
N ARG A 344 2.44 0.47 -15.52
CA ARG A 344 2.93 0.04 -16.84
C ARG A 344 1.80 -0.34 -17.81
N ASN A 345 0.82 -1.08 -17.32
CA ASN A 345 -0.32 -1.51 -18.12
C ASN A 345 -1.16 -0.33 -18.64
N MET A 346 -1.25 0.78 -17.88
CA MET A 346 -1.92 2.00 -18.37
C MET A 346 -1.05 2.72 -19.40
N SER A 347 0.25 2.91 -19.12
CA SER A 347 1.15 3.58 -20.06
C SER A 347 1.25 2.86 -21.42
N TRP A 348 1.11 1.54 -21.44
CA TRP A 348 1.14 0.74 -22.68
C TRP A 348 -0.11 0.88 -23.55
N MET A 349 -1.24 1.36 -23.02
CA MET A 349 -2.39 1.67 -23.86
C MET A 349 -2.07 2.80 -24.85
N GLY A 350 -1.10 3.65 -24.53
CA GLY A 350 -0.81 4.87 -25.28
C GLY A 350 -1.97 5.86 -25.23
N ALA A 351 -2.01 6.76 -26.21
CA ALA A 351 -3.10 7.72 -26.34
C ALA A 351 -4.41 7.02 -26.73
N VAL A 352 -5.37 7.02 -25.80
CA VAL A 352 -6.70 6.47 -26.03
C VAL A 352 -7.50 7.42 -26.92
N THR A 353 -8.01 6.95 -28.05
CA THR A 353 -8.83 7.80 -28.95
C THR A 353 -10.07 8.35 -28.22
N GLY A 354 -10.29 9.67 -28.33
CA GLY A 354 -11.35 10.37 -27.58
C GLY A 354 -10.89 10.89 -26.21
N CYS A 355 -9.63 10.62 -25.88
CA CYS A 355 -8.86 11.11 -24.76
C CYS A 355 -7.49 11.63 -25.28
#